data_AF-A0A3Q0H8K5-F1
#
_entry.id   AF-A0A3Q0H8K5-F1
#
_cell.length_a   1.000
_cell.length_b   1.000
_cell.length_c   1.000
_cell.angle_alpha   90.00
_cell.angle_beta   90.00
_cell.angle_gamma   90.00
#
_symmetry.space_group_name_H-M   'P 1'
#
loop_
_entity.id
_entity.type
_entity.pdbx_description
1 polymer ?
#
loop_
_entity_poly.entity_id
_entity_poly.type
_entity_poly.pdbx_seq_one_letter_code
_entity_poly.pdbx_strand_id
1 'polypeptide(L)'
;MVQPLGNCTRILGNTDMGNSMRGTVWPRSQLEMPALEKVPEGELGLSSGIGPQHLLQPQQLTAPHAVKDEQVRYAVPMEMRGSFLVLMLRDCYKDLSWLAVIAKTYGDVGLLVTDCLPQTPYFWAIQLTEERHLHMQQLLGALAQAEEQQPYLAKQKVKRGTRCLAQCVLGADSRAWNRCWVLDKVEDLAVVFFVDFGRSATIPVSSLRQLDEDDFWAIWPLAQPFMFQKAILPPRCIVQQVLRGEVVGPSPTEPHILQFAVCIGDTSRQLLFNLQ
;
A
#
# COMPACT_ATOMS: atom_id res chain seq x y z
N MET A 1 36.23 32.65 4.04
CA MET A 1 37.43 32.12 3.34
C MET A 1 37.79 30.81 4.04
N VAL A 2 37.29 29.68 3.53
CA VAL A 2 37.63 28.33 4.01
C VAL A 2 37.70 27.45 2.77
N GLN A 3 38.87 26.89 2.51
CA GLN A 3 39.11 25.91 1.46
C GLN A 3 38.98 24.47 2.00
N PRO A 4 38.69 23.48 1.14
CA PRO A 4 38.29 22.13 1.52
C PRO A 4 39.43 21.11 1.39
N LEU A 5 39.36 20.03 2.17
CA LEU A 5 40.09 18.77 2.01
C LEU A 5 39.13 17.66 2.49
N GLY A 6 38.92 16.52 1.85
CA GLY A 6 39.57 15.85 0.73
C GLY A 6 39.20 14.36 0.87
N ASN A 7 38.69 13.74 -0.19
CA ASN A 7 38.46 12.30 -0.27
C ASN A 7 39.76 11.53 -0.01
N CYS A 8 39.70 10.40 0.71
CA CYS A 8 40.66 9.33 0.46
C CYS A 8 40.13 7.93 0.74
N THR A 9 40.45 7.08 -0.23
CA THR A 9 40.07 5.71 -0.54
C THR A 9 40.75 4.65 0.35
N ARG A 10 40.12 3.47 0.35
CA ARG A 10 40.61 2.12 0.70
C ARG A 10 42.14 1.92 0.70
N ILE A 11 42.63 1.22 1.73
CA ILE A 11 43.86 0.41 1.65
C ILE A 11 43.59 -1.02 2.15
N LEU A 12 44.01 -1.96 1.31
CA LEU A 12 44.08 -3.42 1.50
C LEU A 12 45.17 -3.77 2.52
N GLY A 13 44.94 -4.81 3.32
CA GLY A 13 45.98 -5.49 4.10
C GLY A 13 45.86 -6.99 3.91
N ASN A 14 46.79 -7.57 3.15
CA ASN A 14 47.04 -9.01 3.09
C ASN A 14 47.83 -9.46 4.32
N THR A 15 47.45 -10.60 4.89
CA THR A 15 48.39 -11.55 5.52
C THR A 15 47.90 -12.96 5.25
N ASP A 16 48.80 -13.76 4.67
CA ASP A 16 48.65 -15.16 4.32
C ASP A 16 49.69 -15.95 5.11
N MET A 17 49.29 -17.01 5.82
CA MET A 17 50.09 -18.22 6.07
C MET A 17 49.18 -19.33 6.64
N GLY A 18 49.24 -20.49 5.98
CA GLY A 18 48.41 -21.68 6.23
C GLY A 18 48.69 -22.40 7.57
N ASN A 19 48.20 -23.60 7.83
CA ASN A 19 47.64 -24.63 6.97
C ASN A 19 46.89 -25.67 7.84
N SER A 20 46.02 -26.46 7.20
CA SER A 20 45.68 -27.87 7.52
C SER A 20 44.24 -28.22 7.98
N MET A 21 43.51 -28.75 6.99
CA MET A 21 42.56 -29.87 7.03
C MET A 21 41.25 -29.73 7.82
N ARG A 22 40.12 -29.63 7.09
CA ARG A 22 39.26 -30.79 6.70
C ARG A 22 37.99 -30.25 6.01
N GLY A 23 38.02 -30.16 4.68
CA GLY A 23 36.87 -29.74 3.88
C GLY A 23 35.89 -30.90 3.72
N THR A 24 34.68 -30.74 4.25
CA THR A 24 33.51 -31.53 3.87
C THR A 24 33.07 -31.09 2.48
N VAL A 25 33.20 -32.00 1.51
CA VAL A 25 32.72 -31.85 0.14
C VAL A 25 31.20 -31.95 0.14
N TRP A 26 30.52 -30.87 -0.25
CA TRP A 26 29.09 -30.92 -0.58
C TRP A 26 28.95 -31.39 -2.04
N PRO A 27 28.16 -32.43 -2.34
CA PRO A 27 27.94 -32.83 -3.72
C PRO A 27 27.10 -31.77 -4.43
N ARG A 28 27.67 -31.20 -5.50
CA ARG A 28 27.00 -30.32 -6.46
C ARG A 28 26.03 -31.18 -7.28
N SER A 29 24.85 -31.46 -6.71
CA SER A 29 23.73 -32.02 -7.45
C SER A 29 22.92 -30.89 -8.09
N GLN A 30 22.53 -31.13 -9.34
CA GLN A 30 21.94 -30.20 -10.27
C GLN A 30 20.64 -29.56 -9.74
N LEU A 31 20.67 -28.27 -9.45
CA LEU A 31 19.52 -27.38 -9.63
C LEU A 31 19.68 -26.73 -11.01
N GLU A 32 19.27 -27.42 -12.06
CA GLU A 32 18.94 -26.77 -13.33
C GLU A 32 17.47 -26.34 -13.24
N MET A 33 17.21 -25.06 -13.49
CA MET A 33 15.85 -24.58 -13.73
C MET A 33 15.27 -25.33 -14.94
N PRO A 34 14.00 -25.78 -14.90
CA PRO A 34 13.36 -26.33 -16.08
C PRO A 34 13.36 -25.28 -17.19
N ALA A 35 13.76 -25.67 -18.40
CA ALA A 35 13.61 -24.81 -19.56
C ALA A 35 12.13 -24.54 -19.81
N LEU A 36 11.78 -23.26 -20.04
CA LEU A 36 10.44 -22.87 -20.46
C LEU A 36 10.11 -23.58 -21.79
N GLU A 37 9.02 -24.33 -21.80
CA GLU A 37 8.51 -24.98 -23.00
C GLU A 37 8.10 -23.90 -24.02
N LYS A 38 8.55 -24.04 -25.27
CA LYS A 38 8.17 -23.11 -26.34
C LYS A 38 6.71 -23.34 -26.70
N VAL A 39 5.88 -22.32 -26.51
CA VAL A 39 4.49 -22.30 -26.99
C VAL A 39 4.51 -22.51 -28.52
N PRO A 40 3.72 -23.46 -29.08
CA PRO A 40 3.64 -23.64 -30.52
C PRO A 40 3.16 -22.36 -31.21
N GLU A 41 3.89 -21.94 -32.24
CA GLU A 41 3.48 -20.83 -33.12
C GLU A 41 2.18 -21.22 -33.84
N GLY A 42 1.06 -20.70 -33.33
CA GLY A 42 -0.28 -20.99 -33.83
C GLY A 42 -1.41 -20.36 -33.00
N GLU A 43 -1.15 -20.02 -31.73
CA GLU A 43 -2.14 -19.37 -30.83
C GLU A 43 -1.86 -17.88 -30.55
N LEU A 44 -1.15 -17.20 -31.45
CA LEU A 44 -1.06 -15.75 -31.46
C LEU A 44 -1.63 -15.27 -32.79
N GLY A 45 -2.89 -14.82 -32.74
CA GLY A 45 -3.65 -14.29 -33.87
C GLY A 45 -3.09 -12.98 -34.44
N LEU A 46 -1.88 -13.04 -34.98
CA LEU A 46 -1.22 -11.95 -35.70
C LEU A 46 -1.00 -12.40 -37.15
N SER A 47 -2.05 -12.40 -37.97
CA SER A 47 -1.87 -12.49 -39.42
C SER A 47 -1.74 -11.08 -40.00
N SER A 48 -0.51 -10.71 -40.35
CA SER A 48 -0.26 -9.68 -41.37
C SER A 48 0.25 -10.38 -42.63
N GLY A 49 -0.42 -10.16 -43.76
CA GLY A 49 -0.07 -10.77 -45.05
C GLY A 49 -0.88 -10.15 -46.18
N ILE A 50 -0.19 -9.50 -47.12
CA ILE A 50 -0.72 -8.79 -48.28
C ILE A 50 -0.70 -9.70 -49.52
N GLY A 51 -1.82 -9.74 -50.27
CA GLY A 51 -1.88 -10.05 -51.72
C GLY A 51 -2.85 -11.20 -52.13
N PRO A 52 -3.34 -11.24 -53.40
CA PRO A 52 -4.22 -10.27 -54.03
C PRO A 52 -5.56 -10.87 -54.56
N GLN A 53 -6.59 -10.00 -54.59
CA GLN A 53 -7.77 -9.98 -55.48
C GLN A 53 -8.64 -11.23 -55.68
N HIS A 54 -9.84 -11.20 -55.07
CA HIS A 54 -11.04 -11.73 -55.73
C HIS A 54 -12.28 -10.87 -55.38
N LEU A 55 -12.73 -10.14 -56.40
CA LEU A 55 -14.09 -9.63 -56.70
C LEU A 55 -14.94 -8.94 -55.60
N LEU A 56 -15.15 -7.66 -55.85
CA LEU A 56 -16.04 -6.70 -55.18
C LEU A 56 -17.51 -7.14 -55.20
N GLN A 57 -18.17 -7.10 -54.04
CA GLN A 57 -19.62 -6.93 -53.92
C GLN A 57 -19.95 -5.83 -52.89
N PRO A 58 -21.06 -5.08 -53.06
CA PRO A 58 -21.22 -3.76 -52.45
C PRO A 58 -21.65 -3.80 -50.98
N GLN A 59 -21.05 -2.89 -50.23
CA GLN A 59 -21.24 -2.53 -48.83
C GLN A 59 -22.68 -2.68 -48.29
N GLN A 60 -22.85 -3.53 -47.28
CA GLN A 60 -23.82 -3.29 -46.21
C GLN A 60 -23.08 -2.57 -45.09
N LEU A 61 -23.49 -1.32 -44.81
CA LEU A 61 -23.06 -0.59 -43.62
C LEU A 61 -23.54 -1.33 -42.37
N THR A 62 -22.71 -2.20 -41.81
CA THR A 62 -22.86 -2.64 -40.43
C THR A 62 -22.42 -1.52 -39.50
N ALA A 63 -23.31 -1.19 -38.57
CA ALA A 63 -23.11 -0.24 -37.48
C ALA A 63 -21.74 -0.40 -36.80
N PRO A 64 -21.15 0.68 -36.24
CA PRO A 64 -19.91 0.56 -35.50
C PRO A 64 -20.09 -0.49 -34.39
N HIS A 65 -19.32 -1.58 -34.49
CA HIS A 65 -19.22 -2.55 -33.42
C HIS A 65 -18.85 -1.77 -32.15
N ALA A 66 -19.79 -1.73 -31.20
CA ALA A 66 -19.52 -1.24 -29.86
C ALA A 66 -18.37 -2.09 -29.32
N VAL A 67 -17.18 -1.49 -29.23
CA VAL A 67 -16.07 -2.04 -28.46
C VAL A 67 -16.63 -2.16 -27.05
N LYS A 68 -16.91 -3.40 -26.63
CA LYS A 68 -17.28 -3.67 -25.24
C LYS A 68 -16.12 -3.15 -24.42
N ASP A 69 -16.39 -2.12 -23.62
CA ASP A 69 -15.46 -1.59 -22.63
C ASP A 69 -15.00 -2.77 -21.77
N GLU A 70 -13.80 -3.26 -22.04
CA GLU A 70 -13.26 -4.45 -21.41
C GLU A 70 -12.88 -4.03 -19.99
N GLN A 71 -13.86 -4.11 -19.09
CA GLN A 71 -13.76 -3.61 -17.73
C GLN A 71 -12.62 -4.35 -17.03
N VAL A 72 -11.46 -3.69 -16.94
CA VAL A 72 -10.28 -4.22 -16.26
C VAL A 72 -10.65 -4.52 -14.82
N ARG A 73 -10.58 -5.79 -14.43
CA ARG A 73 -10.86 -6.24 -13.06
C ARG A 73 -9.56 -6.25 -12.27
N TYR A 74 -9.50 -5.41 -11.24
CA TYR A 74 -8.38 -5.39 -10.30
C TYR A 74 -8.64 -6.37 -9.17
N ALA A 75 -7.63 -7.14 -8.79
CA ALA A 75 -7.68 -7.90 -7.56
C ALA A 75 -7.62 -6.95 -6.36
N VAL A 76 -8.44 -7.23 -5.33
CA VAL A 76 -8.40 -6.48 -4.08
C VAL A 76 -7.03 -6.70 -3.40
N PRO A 77 -6.31 -5.63 -3.02
CA PRO A 77 -5.04 -5.72 -2.30
C PRO A 77 -5.18 -6.52 -1.01
N MET A 78 -4.17 -7.32 -0.65
CA MET A 78 -4.24 -8.22 0.50
C MET A 78 -4.58 -7.47 1.80
N GLU A 79 -3.98 -6.31 2.01
CA GLU A 79 -4.17 -5.43 3.16
C GLU A 79 -5.59 -4.85 3.26
N MET A 80 -6.30 -4.79 2.13
CA MET A 80 -7.67 -4.29 2.03
C MET A 80 -8.71 -5.40 1.99
N ARG A 81 -8.36 -6.69 1.96
CA ARG A 81 -9.36 -7.77 1.96
C ARG A 81 -10.02 -7.90 3.32
N GLY A 82 -11.34 -8.15 3.35
CA GLY A 82 -12.07 -8.33 4.62
C GLY A 82 -11.53 -9.49 5.45
N SER A 83 -11.10 -10.57 4.79
CA SER A 83 -10.45 -11.73 5.41
C SER A 83 -9.15 -11.40 6.16
N PHE A 84 -8.58 -10.21 5.93
CA PHE A 84 -7.38 -9.74 6.60
C PHE A 84 -7.69 -8.51 7.47
N LEU A 85 -8.21 -7.44 6.86
CA LEU A 85 -8.36 -6.15 7.50
C LEU A 85 -9.34 -6.22 8.67
N VAL A 86 -10.52 -6.80 8.48
CA VAL A 86 -11.55 -6.89 9.52
C VAL A 86 -11.09 -7.79 10.67
N LEU A 87 -10.34 -8.85 10.38
CA LEU A 87 -9.76 -9.71 11.42
C LEU A 87 -8.70 -8.97 12.24
N MET A 88 -7.78 -8.26 11.58
CA MET A 88 -6.78 -7.42 12.26
C MET A 88 -7.44 -6.37 13.14
N LEU A 89 -8.46 -5.68 12.62
CA LEU A 89 -9.19 -4.67 13.37
C LEU A 89 -9.88 -5.27 14.61
N ARG A 90 -10.37 -6.50 14.54
CA ARG A 90 -10.98 -7.19 15.69
C ARG A 90 -9.98 -7.46 16.82
N ASP A 91 -8.71 -7.68 16.48
CA ASP A 91 -7.64 -7.89 17.46
C ASP A 91 -7.19 -6.57 18.12
N CYS A 92 -7.30 -5.47 17.37
CA CYS A 92 -6.96 -4.12 17.82
C CYS A 92 -8.07 -3.46 18.64
N TYR A 93 -9.32 -3.56 18.18
CA TYR A 93 -10.44 -2.74 18.62
C TYR A 93 -11.54 -3.60 19.24
N LYS A 94 -12.06 -3.19 20.40
CA LYS A 94 -13.16 -3.89 21.08
C LYS A 94 -14.49 -3.76 20.35
N ASP A 95 -14.71 -2.60 19.73
CA ASP A 95 -15.92 -2.29 18.97
C ASP A 95 -15.60 -2.03 17.50
N LEU A 96 -16.34 -2.71 16.62
CA LEU A 96 -16.28 -2.57 15.17
C LEU A 96 -17.62 -2.10 14.58
N SER A 97 -18.55 -1.64 15.41
CA SER A 97 -19.85 -1.11 14.98
C SER A 97 -19.71 0.01 13.94
N TRP A 98 -18.60 0.73 13.98
CA TRP A 98 -18.23 1.75 13.01
C TRP A 98 -18.06 1.23 11.58
N LEU A 99 -17.75 -0.06 11.36
CA LEU A 99 -17.69 -0.62 10.01
C LEU A 99 -19.05 -0.49 9.33
N ALA A 100 -20.13 -0.66 10.09
CA ALA A 100 -21.48 -0.48 9.60
C ALA A 100 -21.83 1.00 9.34
N VAL A 101 -21.19 1.93 10.06
CA VAL A 101 -21.31 3.38 9.80
C VAL A 101 -20.59 3.74 8.49
N ILE A 102 -19.37 3.23 8.30
CA ILE A 102 -18.59 3.41 7.05
C ILE A 102 -19.36 2.87 5.84
N ALA A 103 -19.94 1.67 5.94
CA ALA A 103 -20.73 1.09 4.85
C ALA A 103 -22.01 1.90 4.49
N LYS A 104 -22.41 2.84 5.36
CA LYS A 104 -23.53 3.77 5.15
C LYS A 104 -23.08 5.19 4.78
N THR A 105 -21.79 5.39 4.51
CA THR A 105 -21.26 6.70 4.11
C THR A 105 -21.52 6.95 2.64
N TYR A 106 -22.11 8.11 2.33
CA TYR A 106 -22.40 8.58 0.97
C TYR A 106 -22.26 10.11 0.90
N GLY A 107 -22.09 10.63 -0.31
CA GLY A 107 -22.14 12.06 -0.59
C GLY A 107 -20.77 12.74 -0.67
N ASP A 108 -20.79 14.06 -0.78
CA ASP A 108 -19.61 14.90 -0.99
C ASP A 108 -18.63 14.83 0.19
N VAL A 109 -17.36 14.59 -0.12
CA VAL A 109 -16.29 14.48 0.88
C VAL A 109 -14.96 14.98 0.36
N GLY A 110 -14.14 15.52 1.26
CA GLY A 110 -12.70 15.69 1.06
C GLY A 110 -11.95 14.48 1.62
N LEU A 111 -11.03 13.89 0.85
CA LEU A 111 -10.21 12.76 1.28
C LEU A 111 -8.73 13.14 1.28
N LEU A 112 -8.05 13.03 2.42
CA LEU A 112 -6.59 13.10 2.47
C LEU A 112 -6.02 11.70 2.22
N VAL A 113 -5.33 11.51 1.09
CA VAL A 113 -4.74 10.22 0.74
C VAL A 113 -3.51 9.95 1.60
N THR A 114 -3.48 8.82 2.28
CA THR A 114 -2.38 8.43 3.18
C THR A 114 -1.47 7.36 2.58
N ASP A 115 -2.03 6.48 1.76
CA ASP A 115 -1.28 5.48 1.01
C ASP A 115 -2.02 5.16 -0.30
N CYS A 116 -1.32 4.71 -1.33
CA CYS A 116 -1.94 4.28 -2.58
C CYS A 116 -1.17 3.13 -3.21
N LEU A 117 -1.89 2.23 -3.88
CA LEU A 117 -1.26 1.17 -4.67
C LEU A 117 -1.14 1.64 -6.12
N PRO A 118 0.08 1.92 -6.62
CA PRO A 118 0.27 2.43 -7.98
C PRO A 118 -0.37 1.51 -9.03
N GLN A 119 -0.92 2.11 -10.09
CA GLN A 119 -1.56 1.38 -11.19
C GLN A 119 -2.78 0.53 -10.78
N THR A 120 -3.34 0.77 -9.60
CA THR A 120 -4.61 0.17 -9.17
C THR A 120 -5.60 1.29 -8.81
N PRO A 121 -6.92 1.00 -8.76
CA PRO A 121 -7.89 1.99 -8.31
C PRO A 121 -7.91 2.14 -6.78
N TYR A 122 -7.10 1.37 -6.04
CA TYR A 122 -7.18 1.27 -4.59
C TYR A 122 -6.25 2.24 -3.88
N PHE A 123 -6.76 2.89 -2.84
CA PHE A 123 -6.00 3.79 -1.99
C PHE A 123 -6.56 3.82 -0.57
N TRP A 124 -5.76 4.34 0.36
CA TRP A 124 -6.13 4.61 1.73
C TRP A 124 -6.27 6.11 1.92
N ALA A 125 -7.33 6.53 2.63
CA ALA A 125 -7.53 7.93 2.90
C ALA A 125 -8.23 8.19 4.24
N ILE A 126 -8.01 9.40 4.75
CA ILE A 126 -8.72 9.98 5.89
C ILE A 126 -9.84 10.86 5.33
N GLN A 127 -11.08 10.63 5.76
CA GLN A 127 -12.19 11.55 5.48
C GLN A 127 -11.99 12.86 6.24
N LEU A 128 -12.08 13.99 5.53
CA LEU A 128 -11.91 15.33 6.09
C LEU A 128 -13.25 15.88 6.57
N THR A 129 -13.69 15.40 7.73
CA THR A 129 -14.85 15.93 8.47
C THR A 129 -14.41 16.51 9.81
N GLU A 130 -15.24 17.35 10.44
CA GLU A 130 -14.93 17.93 11.76
C GLU A 130 -14.72 16.85 12.84
N GLU A 131 -15.56 15.81 12.84
CA GLU A 131 -15.43 14.67 13.75
C GLU A 131 -14.09 13.95 13.56
N ARG A 132 -13.69 13.69 12.31
CA ARG A 132 -12.43 13.03 11.99
C ARG A 132 -11.23 13.89 12.36
N HIS A 133 -11.34 15.20 12.18
CA HIS A 133 -10.32 16.14 12.63
C HIS A 133 -10.14 16.10 14.15
N LEU A 134 -11.24 16.09 14.92
CA LEU A 134 -11.18 15.97 16.37
C LEU A 134 -10.53 14.65 16.82
N HIS A 135 -10.95 13.53 16.24
CA HIS A 135 -10.36 12.22 16.53
C HIS A 135 -8.86 12.16 16.19
N MET A 136 -8.45 12.77 15.07
CA MET A 136 -7.04 12.89 14.70
C MET A 136 -6.25 13.71 15.72
N GLN A 137 -6.76 14.87 16.14
CA GLN A 137 -6.10 15.71 17.14
C GLN A 137 -5.96 15.00 18.50
N GLN A 138 -7.03 14.33 18.94
CA GLN A 138 -7.03 13.56 20.18
C GLN A 138 -6.01 12.42 20.14
N LEU A 139 -6.04 11.60 19.09
CA LEU A 139 -5.15 10.45 18.96
C LEU A 139 -3.70 10.88 18.82
N LEU A 140 -3.38 11.72 17.83
CA LEU A 140 -2.00 12.13 17.58
C LEU A 140 -1.42 12.94 18.74
N GLY A 141 -2.24 13.75 19.43
CA GLY A 141 -1.85 14.44 20.65
C GLY A 141 -1.53 13.48 21.79
N ALA A 142 -2.35 12.46 22.01
CA ALA A 142 -2.09 11.43 23.02
C ALA A 142 -0.82 10.62 22.70
N LEU A 143 -0.61 10.26 21.43
CA LEU A 143 0.60 9.55 20.99
C LEU A 143 1.87 10.37 21.20
N ALA A 144 1.83 11.66 20.87
CA ALA A 144 2.96 12.58 21.06
C ALA A 144 3.30 12.79 22.55
N GLN A 145 2.33 12.65 23.46
CA GLN A 145 2.61 12.67 24.89
C GLN A 145 3.20 11.34 25.36
N ALA A 146 2.68 10.23 24.86
CA ALA A 146 3.06 8.88 25.28
C ALA A 146 4.43 8.43 24.73
N GLU A 147 4.86 8.97 23.58
CA GLU A 147 6.03 8.45 22.86
C GLU A 147 7.32 8.46 23.68
N GLU A 148 7.51 9.41 24.59
CA GLU A 148 8.70 9.48 25.45
C GLU A 148 8.64 8.48 26.60
N GLN A 149 7.43 8.16 27.08
CA GLN A 149 7.19 7.36 28.27
C GLN A 149 7.08 5.86 27.96
N GLN A 150 6.61 5.50 26.77
CA GLN A 150 6.38 4.10 26.42
C GLN A 150 7.71 3.34 26.25
N PRO A 151 7.90 2.21 26.96
CA PRO A 151 9.13 1.43 26.88
C PRO A 151 9.22 0.69 25.54
N TYR A 152 10.45 0.37 25.12
CA TYR A 152 10.68 -0.50 23.98
C TYR A 152 10.19 -1.93 24.26
N LEU A 153 9.64 -2.58 23.24
CA LEU A 153 9.20 -3.97 23.34
C LEU A 153 10.39 -4.93 23.38
N ALA A 154 10.37 -5.85 24.35
CA ALA A 154 11.32 -6.94 24.38
C ALA A 154 11.10 -7.88 23.17
N LYS A 155 12.17 -8.35 22.52
CA LYS A 155 12.12 -9.16 21.29
C LYS A 155 11.17 -10.36 21.37
N GLN A 156 11.10 -11.00 22.53
CA GLN A 156 10.23 -12.16 22.79
C GLN A 156 8.75 -11.82 22.92
N LYS A 157 8.39 -10.57 23.21
CA LYS A 157 7.00 -10.09 23.29
C LYS A 157 6.43 -9.70 21.92
N VAL A 158 7.30 -9.47 20.93
CA VAL A 158 6.89 -9.14 19.56
C VAL A 158 6.51 -10.40 18.81
N LYS A 159 5.23 -10.49 18.45
CA LYS A 159 4.62 -11.57 17.67
C LYS A 159 3.50 -10.99 16.82
N ARG A 160 3.02 -11.76 15.83
CA ARG A 160 1.81 -11.39 15.09
C ARG A 160 0.67 -11.05 16.06
N GLY A 161 -0.05 -9.96 15.81
CA GLY A 161 -1.10 -9.50 16.71
C GLY A 161 -0.65 -8.45 17.73
N THR A 162 0.65 -8.24 17.93
CA THR A 162 1.14 -7.28 18.91
C THR A 162 0.77 -5.85 18.48
N ARG A 163 0.02 -5.17 19.35
CA ARG A 163 -0.22 -3.71 19.31
C ARG A 163 1.02 -2.97 19.78
N CYS A 164 1.47 -1.98 19.02
CA CYS A 164 2.71 -1.28 19.31
C CYS A 164 2.76 0.14 18.70
N LEU A 165 3.80 0.88 19.07
CA LEU A 165 4.20 2.13 18.45
C LEU A 165 5.44 1.93 17.59
N ALA A 166 5.47 2.58 16.43
CA ALA A 166 6.67 2.74 15.63
C ALA A 166 6.68 4.12 14.95
N GLN A 167 7.87 4.57 14.56
CA GLN A 167 8.01 5.79 13.78
C GLN A 167 7.60 5.55 12.32
N CYS A 168 6.63 6.32 11.84
CA CYS A 168 6.28 6.39 10.43
C CYS A 168 6.91 7.63 9.82
N VAL A 169 7.54 7.48 8.64
CA VAL A 169 8.01 8.62 7.85
C VAL A 169 6.83 9.15 7.04
N LEU A 170 6.39 10.36 7.38
CA LEU A 170 5.34 11.09 6.70
C LEU A 170 5.98 12.24 5.90
N GLY A 171 6.15 12.06 4.60
CA GLY A 171 6.73 13.09 3.73
C GLY A 171 8.24 13.29 3.92
N ALA A 172 8.73 14.47 3.55
CA ALA A 172 10.15 14.70 3.28
C ALA A 172 11.07 14.47 4.48
N ASP A 173 10.66 14.75 5.73
CA ASP A 173 11.53 14.56 6.91
C ASP A 173 10.79 14.39 8.25
N SER A 174 9.45 14.32 8.26
CA SER A 174 8.71 14.20 9.53
C SER A 174 8.60 12.74 9.96
N ARG A 175 9.08 12.44 11.17
CA ARG A 175 8.89 11.15 11.85
C ARG A 175 7.95 11.37 13.02
N ALA A 176 6.84 10.65 13.02
CA ALA A 176 5.91 10.65 14.13
C ALA A 176 5.70 9.21 14.61
N TRP A 177 5.48 9.04 15.91
CA TRP A 177 5.09 7.76 16.49
C TRP A 177 3.63 7.47 16.19
N ASN A 178 3.36 6.29 15.65
CA ASN A 178 2.04 5.91 15.15
C ASN A 178 1.67 4.50 15.59
N ARG A 179 0.36 4.26 15.71
CA ARG A 179 -0.18 2.95 16.05
C ARG A 179 0.17 1.94 14.97
N CYS A 180 0.67 0.80 15.43
CA CYS A 180 1.11 -0.30 14.59
C CYS A 180 0.51 -1.61 15.08
N TRP A 181 0.23 -2.50 14.12
CA TRP A 181 -0.08 -3.89 14.38
C TRP A 181 0.97 -4.77 13.72
N VAL A 182 1.57 -5.70 14.47
CA VAL A 182 2.59 -6.60 13.93
C VAL A 182 1.92 -7.65 13.04
N LEU A 183 2.22 -7.59 11.75
CA LEU A 183 1.81 -8.54 10.72
C LEU A 183 2.56 -9.85 10.85
N ASP A 184 3.88 -9.74 10.99
CA ASP A 184 4.78 -10.88 11.14
C ASP A 184 6.12 -10.44 11.77
N LYS A 185 6.92 -11.41 12.19
CA LYS A 185 8.27 -11.19 12.72
C LYS A 185 9.24 -12.22 12.14
N VAL A 186 10.32 -11.72 11.56
CA VAL A 186 11.44 -12.51 11.04
C VAL A 186 12.70 -12.08 11.77
N GLU A 187 13.18 -12.93 12.70
CA GLU A 187 14.35 -12.65 13.54
C GLU A 187 14.26 -11.31 14.30
N ASP A 188 15.05 -10.31 13.86
CA ASP A 188 15.15 -8.96 14.41
C ASP A 188 14.37 -7.92 13.60
N LEU A 189 13.61 -8.34 12.60
CA LEU A 189 12.71 -7.50 11.81
C LEU A 189 11.24 -7.85 12.11
N ALA A 190 10.42 -6.82 12.18
CA ALA A 190 8.98 -6.93 12.24
C ALA A 190 8.37 -6.33 10.98
N VAL A 191 7.40 -7.04 10.39
CA VAL A 191 6.50 -6.47 9.40
C VAL A 191 5.33 -5.89 10.18
N VAL A 192 5.10 -4.58 10.04
CA VAL A 192 4.05 -3.86 10.76
C VAL A 192 3.07 -3.21 9.79
N PHE A 193 1.84 -3.04 10.23
CA PHE A 193 0.82 -2.26 9.56
C PHE A 193 0.49 -1.01 10.39
N PHE A 194 0.71 0.16 9.80
CA PHE A 194 0.34 1.45 10.36
C PHE A 194 -1.17 1.67 10.16
N VAL A 195 -1.95 1.33 11.20
CA VAL A 195 -3.42 1.26 11.13
C VAL A 195 -4.06 2.58 10.72
N ASP A 196 -3.43 3.71 11.06
CA ASP A 196 -3.94 5.05 10.80
C ASP A 196 -3.60 5.59 9.40
N PHE A 197 -2.77 4.88 8.63
CA PHE A 197 -2.32 5.30 7.30
C PHE A 197 -2.60 4.25 6.22
N GLY A 198 -2.89 3.00 6.61
CA GLY A 198 -3.13 1.92 5.68
C GLY A 198 -1.87 1.34 5.05
N ARG A 199 -0.71 1.54 5.69
CA ARG A 199 0.61 1.27 5.12
C ARG A 199 1.35 0.16 5.87
N SER A 200 1.99 -0.74 5.14
CA SER A 200 2.91 -1.73 5.70
C SER A 200 4.37 -1.26 5.65
N ALA A 201 5.17 -1.67 6.62
CA ALA A 201 6.63 -1.48 6.61
C ALA A 201 7.36 -2.64 7.29
N THR A 202 8.62 -2.84 6.91
CA THR A 202 9.54 -3.74 7.61
C THR A 202 10.50 -2.90 8.43
N ILE A 203 10.52 -3.08 9.74
CA ILE A 203 11.32 -2.27 10.68
C ILE A 203 12.02 -3.13 11.73
N PRO A 204 13.11 -2.66 12.34
CA PRO A 204 13.78 -3.37 13.42
C PRO A 204 12.85 -3.58 14.62
N VAL A 205 12.85 -4.78 15.20
CA VAL A 205 12.11 -5.10 16.44
C VAL A 205 12.50 -4.14 17.57
N SER A 206 13.78 -3.75 17.63
CA SER A 206 14.31 -2.78 18.59
C SER A 206 13.77 -1.36 18.44
N SER A 207 13.06 -1.07 17.35
CA SER A 207 12.41 0.24 17.12
C SER A 207 10.95 0.29 17.59
N LEU A 208 10.39 -0.85 18.03
CA LEU A 208 9.00 -0.94 18.49
C LEU A 208 8.88 -0.57 19.97
N ARG A 209 7.88 0.24 20.29
CA ARG A 209 7.47 0.55 21.67
C ARG A 209 6.12 -0.06 22.02
N GLN A 210 5.89 -0.24 23.32
CA GLN A 210 4.64 -0.79 23.84
C GLN A 210 3.47 0.18 23.59
N LEU A 211 2.29 -0.39 23.30
CA LEU A 211 1.03 0.35 23.17
C LEU A 211 -0.16 -0.60 23.35
N ASP A 212 -0.26 -1.26 24.50
CA ASP A 212 -1.32 -2.21 24.82
C ASP A 212 -2.49 -1.59 25.59
N GLU A 213 -2.34 -0.36 26.09
CA GLU A 213 -3.40 0.40 26.75
C GLU A 213 -4.59 0.64 25.80
N ASP A 214 -5.78 0.18 26.20
CA ASP A 214 -6.97 0.17 25.35
C ASP A 214 -7.46 1.58 24.96
N ASP A 215 -7.12 2.62 25.72
CA ASP A 215 -7.52 4.00 25.43
C ASP A 215 -6.96 4.50 24.08
N PHE A 216 -5.73 4.09 23.73
CA PHE A 216 -5.17 4.38 22.40
C PHE A 216 -5.88 3.64 21.28
N TRP A 217 -6.65 2.60 21.60
CA TRP A 217 -7.41 1.78 20.66
C TRP A 217 -8.92 2.02 20.77
N ALA A 218 -9.35 3.04 21.52
CA ALA A 218 -10.75 3.46 21.54
C ALA A 218 -11.11 4.30 20.31
N ILE A 219 -10.18 5.14 19.83
CA ILE A 219 -10.35 5.95 18.62
C ILE A 219 -10.14 5.06 17.39
N TRP A 220 -11.11 5.02 16.47
CA TRP A 220 -11.03 4.17 15.27
C TRP A 220 -9.82 4.50 14.40
N PRO A 221 -9.38 3.60 13.51
CA PRO A 221 -8.33 3.91 12.53
C PRO A 221 -8.62 5.21 11.78
N LEU A 222 -7.61 6.06 11.58
CA LEU A 222 -7.77 7.32 10.84
C LEU A 222 -7.96 7.11 9.34
N ALA A 223 -7.28 6.13 8.74
CA ALA A 223 -7.43 5.78 7.34
C ALA A 223 -8.42 4.63 7.15
N GLN A 224 -9.12 4.66 6.02
CA GLN A 224 -9.96 3.57 5.54
C GLN A 224 -9.69 3.31 4.05
N PRO A 225 -10.01 2.12 3.52
CA PRO A 225 -9.75 1.82 2.12
C PRO A 225 -10.84 2.39 1.21
N PHE A 226 -10.41 2.89 0.06
CA PHE A 226 -11.25 3.39 -1.01
C PHE A 226 -10.85 2.78 -2.34
N MET A 227 -11.76 2.85 -3.31
CA MET A 227 -11.48 2.55 -4.70
C MET A 227 -12.12 3.59 -5.63
N PHE A 228 -11.42 4.00 -6.70
CA PHE A 228 -12.03 4.83 -7.73
C PHE A 228 -13.13 4.07 -8.50
N GLN A 229 -14.27 4.71 -8.74
CA GLN A 229 -15.41 4.11 -9.45
C GLN A 229 -15.15 3.94 -10.96
N LYS A 230 -14.47 4.91 -11.57
CA LYS A 230 -13.99 4.84 -12.97
C LYS A 230 -12.51 4.52 -12.93
N ALA A 231 -11.98 3.86 -13.97
CA ALA A 231 -10.57 3.48 -14.10
C ALA A 231 -9.62 4.70 -14.28
N ILE A 232 -9.75 5.71 -13.42
CA ILE A 232 -8.75 6.72 -13.18
C ILE A 232 -7.67 6.00 -12.36
N LEU A 233 -6.70 5.46 -13.07
CA LEU A 233 -5.47 5.02 -12.45
C LEU A 233 -4.60 6.27 -12.28
N PRO A 234 -4.32 6.71 -11.05
CA PRO A 234 -3.38 7.80 -10.88
C PRO A 234 -2.02 7.36 -11.48
N PRO A 235 -1.46 8.11 -12.44
CA PRO A 235 -0.21 7.72 -13.13
C PRO A 235 1.02 7.84 -12.21
N ARG A 236 0.85 8.45 -11.03
CA ARG A 236 1.87 8.67 -10.00
C ARG A 236 1.26 8.48 -8.61
N CYS A 237 2.10 8.36 -7.60
CA CYS A 237 1.70 8.34 -6.19
C CYS A 237 0.93 9.63 -5.83
N ILE A 238 -0.31 9.50 -5.35
CA ILE A 238 -1.18 10.61 -4.93
C ILE A 238 -1.20 10.78 -3.40
N VAL A 239 -0.27 10.14 -2.69
CA VAL A 239 -0.12 10.26 -1.24
C VAL A 239 0.09 11.72 -0.84
N GLN A 240 -0.52 12.11 0.28
CA GLN A 240 -0.56 13.48 0.82
C GLN A 240 -1.38 14.49 0.00
N GLN A 241 -2.09 14.05 -1.05
CA GLN A 241 -3.03 14.91 -1.77
C GLN A 241 -4.41 14.87 -1.12
N VAL A 242 -5.12 16.00 -1.22
CA VAL A 242 -6.54 16.09 -0.86
C VAL A 242 -7.37 15.92 -2.13
N LEU A 243 -8.15 14.85 -2.20
CA LEU A 243 -9.12 14.62 -3.27
C LEU A 243 -10.48 15.18 -2.85
N ARG A 244 -11.21 15.77 -3.80
CA ARG A 244 -12.59 16.21 -3.63
C ARG A 244 -13.50 15.44 -4.58
N GLY A 245 -14.59 14.93 -4.05
CA GLY A 245 -15.47 14.04 -4.79
C GLY A 245 -16.61 13.52 -3.93
N GLU A 246 -17.26 12.49 -4.43
CA GLU A 246 -18.41 11.86 -3.83
C GLU A 246 -18.08 10.42 -3.42
N VAL A 247 -18.47 10.03 -2.21
CA VAL A 247 -18.57 8.63 -1.83
C VAL A 247 -19.88 8.08 -2.37
N VAL A 248 -19.79 7.11 -3.27
CA VAL A 248 -20.96 6.53 -3.95
C VAL A 248 -21.53 5.33 -3.19
N GLY A 249 -20.77 4.79 -2.25
CA GLY A 249 -21.17 3.68 -1.39
C GLY A 249 -20.10 2.60 -1.28
N PRO A 250 -20.42 1.47 -0.62
CA PRO A 250 -19.48 0.37 -0.43
C PRO A 250 -19.26 -0.45 -1.72
N SER A 251 -18.09 -1.05 -1.84
CA SER A 251 -17.81 -2.05 -2.87
C SER A 251 -18.71 -3.27 -2.67
N PRO A 252 -19.30 -3.84 -3.75
CA PRO A 252 -20.19 -5.01 -3.65
C PRO A 252 -19.53 -6.26 -3.06
N THR A 253 -18.21 -6.43 -3.25
CA THR A 253 -17.49 -7.63 -2.80
C THR A 253 -16.78 -7.44 -1.48
N GLU A 254 -16.41 -6.21 -1.13
CA GLU A 254 -15.63 -5.88 0.08
C GLU A 254 -16.23 -4.60 0.71
N PRO A 255 -17.32 -4.69 1.49
CA PRO A 255 -18.12 -3.53 1.88
C PRO A 255 -17.43 -2.47 2.73
N HIS A 256 -16.28 -2.78 3.34
CA HIS A 256 -15.44 -1.81 4.04
C HIS A 256 -14.57 -0.96 3.10
N ILE A 257 -14.51 -1.28 1.80
CA ILE A 257 -13.88 -0.46 0.77
C ILE A 257 -14.93 0.42 0.14
N LEU A 258 -14.80 1.74 0.24
CA LEU A 258 -15.76 2.68 -0.34
C LEU A 258 -15.40 3.10 -1.76
N GLN A 259 -16.40 3.19 -2.63
CA GLN A 259 -16.27 3.69 -4.00
C GLN A 259 -16.27 5.22 -3.99
N PHE A 260 -15.30 5.81 -4.67
CA PHE A 260 -15.11 7.25 -4.74
C PHE A 260 -15.14 7.75 -6.19
N ALA A 261 -15.94 8.78 -6.44
CA ALA A 261 -16.06 9.47 -7.72
C ALA A 261 -15.48 10.88 -7.61
N VAL A 262 -14.47 11.20 -8.42
CA VAL A 262 -13.83 12.53 -8.41
C VAL A 262 -14.73 13.56 -9.10
N CYS A 263 -14.83 14.78 -8.56
CA CYS A 263 -15.54 15.87 -9.21
C CYS A 263 -14.87 16.25 -10.55
N ILE A 264 -15.62 16.12 -11.66
CA ILE A 264 -15.17 16.47 -13.01
C ILE A 264 -15.13 17.99 -13.11
N GLY A 265 -13.97 18.57 -12.77
CA GLY A 265 -13.72 20.00 -12.73
C GLY A 265 -12.35 20.33 -12.12
N ASP A 266 -11.90 19.51 -11.18
CA ASP A 266 -10.54 19.55 -10.61
C ASP A 266 -9.53 18.68 -11.39
N THR A 267 -10.04 17.79 -12.25
CA THR A 267 -9.26 16.75 -12.95
C THR A 267 -8.26 17.32 -13.94
N SER A 268 -8.58 18.42 -14.61
CA SER A 268 -7.67 19.04 -15.59
C SER A 268 -6.62 19.93 -14.95
N ARG A 269 -6.74 20.21 -13.64
CA ARG A 269 -5.85 21.12 -12.93
C ARG A 269 -5.04 20.38 -11.86
N GLN A 270 -5.61 19.61 -10.95
CA GLN A 270 -4.82 19.02 -9.86
C GLN A 270 -4.06 17.74 -10.23
N LEU A 271 -4.59 16.92 -11.16
CA LEU A 271 -3.88 15.74 -11.67
C LEU A 271 -2.90 16.08 -12.81
N LEU A 272 -3.06 17.25 -13.46
CA LEU A 272 -2.19 17.73 -14.54
C LEU A 272 -1.18 18.83 -14.11
N PHE A 273 -1.44 19.62 -13.06
CA PHE A 273 -0.56 20.75 -12.67
C PHE A 273 0.68 20.38 -11.86
N ASN A 274 0.89 19.11 -11.51
CA ASN A 274 2.15 18.67 -10.88
C ASN A 274 3.07 17.94 -11.88
N LEU A 275 2.97 18.30 -13.17
CA LEU A 275 3.86 17.89 -14.27
C LEU A 275 4.90 18.97 -14.63
N GLN A 276 5.42 19.69 -13.63
CA GLN A 276 6.67 20.47 -13.79
C GLN A 276 7.62 20.15 -12.64
#